data_AF-A0A6P1DYN6-F1
#
_entry.id   AF-A0A6P1DYN6-F1
#
_cell.length_a   1.000
_cell.length_b   1.000
_cell.length_c   1.000
_cell.angle_alpha   90.00
_cell.angle_beta   90.00
_cell.angle_gamma   90.00
#
_symmetry.space_group_name_H-M   'P 1'
#
loop_
_entity.id
_entity.type
_entity.pdbx_description
1 polymer ?
#
loop_
_entity_poly.entity_id
_entity_poly.type
_entity_poly.pdbx_seq_one_letter_code
_entity_poly.pdbx_strand_id
1 'polypeptide(L)'
;MTSSTPARRAIAPKALLRALDVDVIGATTEDPEDEVLVLADATGAAELILCAVPYLRDRDIRTAEAGETIEDKDRKLRDGICGHYAKAAEIAERRRAELGHQIPIIGMGHLFAAGGQTVEGDGVRELYLGSLAHVSAGIFPACFDCLALGQLHVPQQVGGSETLRYRGSPLPMGFGEARQAKSLCLVELSGSEASDPARRETRLPAPRASHRGLRAGNPAGQEQPRGRARPGTNGR
;
A
#
# COMPACT_ATOMS: atom_id res chain seq x y z
N MET A 1 -25.42 -1.39 16.84
CA MET A 1 -25.04 -0.56 15.68
C MET A 1 -23.62 -0.91 15.28
N THR A 2 -23.45 -1.72 14.23
CA THR A 2 -22.14 -2.22 13.79
C THR A 2 -21.41 -1.11 13.04
N SER A 3 -20.52 -0.42 13.74
CA SER A 3 -19.52 0.47 13.12
C SER A 3 -18.62 -0.39 12.22
N SER A 4 -18.94 -0.50 10.92
CA SER A 4 -18.09 -1.17 9.95
C SER A 4 -16.82 -0.34 9.75
N THR A 5 -15.70 -0.74 10.36
CA THR A 5 -14.42 -0.08 10.11
C THR A 5 -14.03 -0.25 8.64
N PRO A 6 -13.37 0.73 7.97
CA PRO A 6 -13.04 0.66 6.54
C PRO A 6 -12.38 -0.65 6.08
N ALA A 7 -11.48 -1.24 6.88
CA ALA A 7 -10.87 -2.54 6.56
C ALA A 7 -11.88 -3.69 6.41
N ARG A 8 -12.97 -3.71 7.19
CA ARG A 8 -14.02 -4.73 7.06
C ARG A 8 -14.82 -4.56 5.76
N ARG A 9 -14.88 -3.34 5.20
CA ARG A 9 -15.52 -3.10 3.90
C ARG A 9 -14.69 -3.67 2.74
N ALA A 10 -13.37 -3.66 2.84
CA ALA A 10 -12.49 -4.24 1.82
C ALA A 10 -12.61 -5.77 1.73
N ILE A 11 -12.99 -6.44 2.83
CA ILE A 11 -13.12 -7.90 2.91
C ILE A 11 -14.50 -8.38 2.40
N ALA A 12 -15.49 -7.50 2.30
CA ALA A 12 -16.87 -7.85 1.93
C ALA A 12 -17.03 -8.59 0.58
N PRO A 13 -16.26 -8.30 -0.49
CA PRO A 13 -16.34 -9.03 -1.76
C PRO A 13 -15.29 -10.16 -1.90
N LYS A 14 -14.63 -10.61 -0.82
CA LYS A 14 -13.51 -11.57 -0.90
C LYS A 14 -13.83 -12.84 -1.70
N ALA A 15 -15.03 -13.39 -1.54
CA ALA A 15 -15.47 -14.58 -2.29
C ALA A 15 -15.59 -14.33 -3.80
N LEU A 16 -16.06 -13.15 -4.21
CA LEU A 16 -16.17 -12.77 -5.62
C LEU A 16 -14.79 -12.49 -6.23
N LEU A 17 -13.92 -11.82 -5.48
CA LEU A 17 -12.56 -11.50 -5.92
C LEU A 17 -11.68 -12.75 -6.07
N ARG A 18 -11.86 -13.75 -5.19
CA ARG A 18 -11.18 -15.04 -5.35
C ARG A 18 -11.56 -15.76 -6.65
N ALA A 19 -12.79 -15.60 -7.15
CA ALA A 19 -13.17 -16.15 -8.45
C ALA A 19 -12.47 -15.44 -9.64
N LEU A 20 -11.76 -14.34 -9.37
CA LEU A 20 -10.94 -13.58 -10.31
C LEU A 20 -9.44 -13.68 -9.97
N ASP A 21 -9.05 -14.67 -9.16
CA ASP A 21 -7.68 -14.87 -8.67
C ASP A 21 -7.12 -13.66 -7.90
N VAL A 22 -8.00 -12.98 -7.15
CA VAL A 22 -7.65 -11.85 -6.28
C VAL A 22 -7.86 -12.22 -4.81
N ASP A 23 -6.76 -12.32 -4.06
CA ASP A 23 -6.79 -12.46 -2.61
C ASP A 23 -6.81 -11.09 -1.91
N VAL A 24 -7.66 -10.98 -0.89
CA VAL A 24 -7.79 -9.77 -0.07
C VAL A 24 -7.57 -10.09 1.40
N ILE A 25 -6.54 -9.46 1.97
CA ILE A 25 -6.18 -9.50 3.39
C ILE A 25 -6.17 -8.05 3.88
N GLY A 26 -7.27 -7.63 4.51
CA GLY A 26 -7.51 -6.23 4.88
C GLY A 26 -7.24 -5.90 6.34
N ALA A 27 -7.08 -6.92 7.19
CA ALA A 27 -6.82 -6.82 8.62
C ALA A 27 -6.15 -8.12 9.07
N THR A 28 -5.54 -8.10 10.26
CA THR A 28 -4.97 -9.30 10.86
C THR A 28 -6.01 -10.41 10.92
N THR A 29 -5.60 -11.62 10.57
CA THR A 29 -6.47 -12.80 10.60
C THR A 29 -6.43 -13.47 11.96
N GLU A 30 -7.42 -14.33 12.24
CA GLU A 30 -7.42 -15.13 13.47
C GLU A 30 -6.30 -16.17 13.45
N ASP A 31 -6.04 -16.75 12.27
CA ASP A 31 -4.89 -17.62 12.02
C ASP A 31 -3.86 -16.89 11.13
N PRO A 32 -2.64 -16.60 11.63
CA PRO A 32 -1.57 -16.00 10.83
C PRO A 32 -1.17 -16.80 9.59
N GLU A 33 -1.51 -18.08 9.51
CA GLU A 33 -1.35 -18.89 8.30
C GLU A 33 -2.14 -18.31 7.11
N ASP A 34 -3.28 -17.66 7.36
CA ASP A 34 -4.09 -17.02 6.31
C ASP A 34 -3.43 -15.78 5.71
N GLU A 35 -2.38 -15.25 6.35
CA GLU A 35 -1.60 -14.11 5.85
C GLU A 35 -0.40 -14.54 5.01
N VAL A 36 -0.05 -15.82 5.02
CA VAL A 36 1.03 -16.36 4.19
C VAL A 36 0.40 -17.12 3.04
N LEU A 37 0.73 -16.75 1.81
CA LEU A 37 0.17 -17.35 0.59
C LEU A 37 1.28 -18.01 -0.21
N VAL A 38 1.05 -19.24 -0.67
CA VAL A 38 1.91 -19.88 -1.67
C VAL A 38 1.26 -19.63 -3.02
N LEU A 39 1.96 -18.90 -3.88
CA LEU A 39 1.53 -18.58 -5.23
C LEU A 39 2.16 -19.58 -6.19
N ALA A 40 1.31 -20.15 -7.02
CA ALA A 40 1.69 -21.13 -8.02
C ALA A 40 1.63 -20.55 -9.43
N ASP A 41 2.40 -21.14 -10.33
CA ASP A 41 2.36 -20.84 -11.76
C ASP A 41 1.09 -21.39 -12.43
N ALA A 42 1.02 -21.23 -13.75
CA ALA A 42 -0.08 -21.78 -14.55
C ALA A 42 -0.13 -23.33 -14.57
N THR A 43 0.93 -24.02 -14.14
CA THR A 43 1.01 -25.49 -14.04
C THR A 43 0.64 -26.01 -12.65
N GLY A 44 0.53 -25.12 -11.65
CA GLY A 44 0.29 -25.45 -10.26
C GLY A 44 1.56 -25.66 -9.44
N ALA A 45 2.75 -25.41 -10.00
CA ALA A 45 4.01 -25.45 -9.28
C ALA A 45 4.19 -24.18 -8.44
N ALA A 46 4.58 -24.33 -7.17
CA ALA A 46 4.83 -23.20 -6.29
C ALA A 46 6.03 -22.38 -6.79
N GLU A 47 5.86 -21.06 -6.95
CA GLU A 47 6.90 -20.16 -7.46
C GLU A 47 7.27 -19.04 -6.46
N LEU A 48 6.37 -18.72 -5.54
CA LEU A 48 6.54 -17.57 -4.63
C LEU A 48 5.76 -17.77 -3.34
N ILE A 49 6.36 -17.37 -2.22
CA ILE A 49 5.65 -17.23 -0.94
C ILE A 49 5.45 -15.74 -0.65
N LEU A 50 4.22 -15.36 -0.34
CA LEU A 50 3.85 -13.98 -0.04
C LEU A 50 3.37 -13.87 1.41
N CYS A 51 4.10 -13.15 2.24
CA CYS A 51 3.67 -12.74 3.58
C CYS A 51 2.86 -11.44 3.48
N ALA A 52 1.56 -11.58 3.31
CA ALA A 52 0.60 -10.51 3.08
C ALA A 52 0.17 -9.81 4.38
N VAL A 53 1.15 -9.26 5.10
CA VAL A 53 0.91 -8.56 6.37
C VAL A 53 0.12 -7.27 6.11
N PRO A 54 -1.10 -7.14 6.66
CA PRO A 54 -1.94 -5.96 6.46
C PRO A 54 -1.48 -4.79 7.33
N TYR A 55 -2.24 -3.71 7.33
CA TYR A 55 -2.07 -2.67 8.34
C TYR A 55 -2.38 -3.24 9.74
N LEU A 56 -1.34 -3.32 10.57
CA LEU A 56 -1.42 -3.82 11.95
C LEU A 56 -1.96 -2.73 12.87
N ARG A 57 -3.13 -2.97 13.47
CA ARG A 57 -3.72 -2.02 14.42
C ARG A 57 -3.18 -2.30 15.80
N ASP A 58 -3.00 -1.24 16.58
CA ASP A 58 -2.56 -1.31 17.97
C ASP A 58 -3.25 -2.44 18.77
N ARG A 59 -4.58 -2.48 18.75
CA ARG A 59 -5.37 -3.49 19.48
C ARG A 59 -5.20 -4.94 19.00
N ASP A 60 -4.73 -5.13 17.77
CA ASP A 60 -4.63 -6.44 17.14
C ASP A 60 -3.26 -7.09 17.47
N ILE A 61 -2.25 -6.28 17.81
CA ILE A 61 -0.86 -6.73 18.05
C ILE A 61 -0.31 -6.38 19.44
N ARG A 62 -1.08 -5.66 20.27
CA ARG A 62 -0.68 -5.24 21.60
C ARG A 62 -1.78 -5.50 22.62
N THR A 63 -1.37 -5.98 23.79
CA THR A 63 -2.21 -6.00 25.00
C THR A 63 -1.96 -4.74 25.83
N ALA A 64 -3.03 -3.97 26.06
CA ALA A 64 -2.98 -2.79 26.92
C ALA A 64 -3.09 -3.16 28.40
N GLU A 65 -2.33 -2.47 29.24
CA GLU A 65 -2.33 -2.69 30.69
C GLU A 65 -2.62 -1.39 31.44
N ALA A 66 -3.29 -1.50 32.59
CA ALA A 66 -3.59 -0.34 33.42
C ALA A 66 -2.29 0.25 34.00
N GLY A 67 -2.11 1.56 33.85
CA GLY A 67 -0.91 2.26 34.31
C GLY A 67 0.27 2.24 33.33
N GLU A 68 0.07 1.80 32.08
CA GLU A 68 1.13 1.85 31.07
C GLU A 68 1.62 3.28 30.79
N THR A 69 2.94 3.45 30.74
CA THR A 69 3.56 4.70 30.29
C THR A 69 3.53 4.80 28.76
N ILE A 70 3.88 5.97 28.22
CA ILE A 70 4.01 6.16 26.78
C ILE A 70 5.13 5.27 26.23
N GLU A 71 6.25 5.18 26.95
CA GLU A 71 7.40 4.36 26.62
C GLU A 71 7.05 2.85 26.64
N ASP A 72 6.22 2.41 27.58
CA ASP A 72 5.72 1.03 27.62
C ASP A 72 4.84 0.72 26.42
N LYS A 73 3.95 1.65 26.07
CA LYS A 73 3.08 1.52 24.91
C LYS A 73 3.89 1.44 23.61
N ASP A 74 4.88 2.30 23.44
CA ASP A 74 5.72 2.35 22.24
C ASP A 74 6.56 1.07 22.10
N ARG A 75 7.16 0.60 23.21
CA ARG A 75 7.90 -0.66 23.25
C ARG A 75 7.00 -1.84 22.88
N LYS A 76 5.83 -1.98 23.54
CA LYS A 76 4.91 -3.08 23.28
C LYS A 76 4.34 -3.05 21.86
N LEU A 77 4.08 -1.87 21.30
CA LEU A 77 3.65 -1.74 19.90
C LEU A 77 4.74 -2.22 18.94
N ARG A 78 6.00 -1.78 19.16
CA ARG A 78 7.14 -2.23 18.37
C ARG A 78 7.30 -3.74 18.46
N ASP A 79 7.25 -4.31 19.66
CA ASP A 79 7.37 -5.74 19.89
C ASP A 79 6.24 -6.52 19.21
N GLY A 80 5.01 -5.99 19.23
CA GLY A 80 3.87 -6.56 18.50
C GLY A 80 4.08 -6.59 16.98
N ILE A 81 4.60 -5.51 16.40
CA ILE A 81 4.95 -5.45 14.97
C ILE A 81 6.05 -6.47 14.66
N CYS A 82 7.15 -6.47 15.42
CA CYS A 82 8.26 -7.41 15.24
C CYS A 82 7.79 -8.87 15.34
N GLY A 83 7.00 -9.19 16.37
CA GLY A 83 6.48 -10.53 16.60
C GLY A 83 5.55 -11.02 15.48
N HIS A 84 4.70 -10.13 14.95
CA HIS A 84 3.81 -10.46 13.83
C HIS A 84 4.61 -10.79 12.56
N TYR A 85 5.61 -9.98 12.23
CA TYR A 85 6.50 -10.23 11.09
C TYR A 85 7.34 -11.49 11.28
N ALA A 86 7.88 -11.73 12.48
CA ALA A 86 8.62 -12.95 12.80
C ALA A 86 7.76 -14.20 12.60
N LYS A 87 6.50 -14.18 13.08
CA LYS A 87 5.57 -15.29 12.89
C LYS A 87 5.25 -15.54 11.42
N ALA A 88 5.00 -14.50 10.63
CA ALA A 88 4.79 -14.64 9.19
C ALA A 88 6.02 -15.25 8.48
N ALA A 89 7.22 -14.83 8.88
CA ALA A 89 8.48 -15.39 8.36
C ALA A 89 8.69 -16.86 8.74
N GLU A 90 8.43 -17.24 10.00
CA GLU A 90 8.49 -18.63 10.45
C GLU A 90 7.55 -19.53 9.63
N ILE A 91 6.32 -19.07 9.39
CA ILE A 91 5.34 -19.78 8.58
C ILE A 91 5.83 -19.91 7.13
N ALA A 92 6.36 -18.84 6.54
CA ALA A 92 6.88 -18.86 5.19
C ALA A 92 8.08 -19.81 5.01
N GLU A 93 9.04 -19.77 5.93
CA GLU A 93 10.18 -20.69 5.96
C GLU A 93 9.73 -22.15 6.10
N ARG A 94 8.77 -22.42 6.99
CA ARG A 94 8.20 -23.77 7.15
C ARG A 94 7.56 -24.26 5.85
N ARG A 95 6.75 -23.43 5.19
CA ARG A 95 6.13 -23.79 3.91
C ARG A 95 7.16 -23.99 2.80
N ARG A 96 8.21 -23.16 2.76
CA ARG A 96 9.32 -23.35 1.81
C ARG A 96 10.04 -24.68 2.03
N ALA A 97 10.28 -25.04 3.29
CA ALA A 97 10.89 -26.33 3.63
C ALA A 97 10.00 -27.52 3.24
N GLU A 98 8.68 -27.41 3.41
CA GLU A 98 7.70 -28.44 3.02
C GLU A 98 7.63 -28.63 1.49
N LEU A 99 7.82 -27.57 0.71
CA LEU A 99 7.89 -27.62 -0.76
C LEU A 99 9.16 -28.31 -1.26
N GLY A 100 10.24 -28.29 -0.47
CA GLY A 100 11.47 -29.02 -0.79
C GLY A 100 12.36 -28.38 -1.87
N HIS A 101 12.06 -27.16 -2.31
CA HIS A 101 12.90 -26.39 -3.23
C HIS A 101 12.93 -24.91 -2.86
N GLN A 102 13.97 -24.20 -3.31
CA GLN A 102 14.18 -22.78 -2.98
C GLN A 102 13.31 -21.89 -3.86
N ILE A 103 12.34 -21.22 -3.25
CA ILE A 103 11.52 -20.17 -3.89
C ILE A 103 11.59 -18.87 -3.07
N PRO A 104 11.41 -17.71 -3.73
CA PRO A 104 11.45 -16.43 -3.05
C PRO A 104 10.32 -16.27 -2.02
N ILE A 105 10.60 -15.49 -0.98
CA ILE A 105 9.66 -15.02 0.03
C ILE A 105 9.57 -13.49 -0.07
N ILE A 106 8.38 -12.98 -0.38
CA ILE A 106 8.09 -11.55 -0.39
C ILE A 106 7.28 -11.18 0.85
N GLY A 107 7.77 -10.20 1.61
CA GLY A 107 6.99 -9.54 2.64
C GLY A 107 6.19 -8.36 2.10
N MET A 108 5.01 -8.12 2.68
CA MET A 108 4.26 -6.88 2.51
C MET A 108 4.10 -6.15 3.83
N GLY A 109 3.67 -4.89 3.78
CA GLY A 109 3.36 -4.13 4.97
C GLY A 109 2.68 -2.81 4.67
N HIS A 110 1.97 -2.28 5.67
CA HIS A 110 1.41 -0.94 5.61
C HIS A 110 1.68 -0.23 6.93
N LEU A 111 2.81 0.49 7.01
CA LEU A 111 3.25 1.18 8.21
C LEU A 111 4.21 2.31 7.87
N PHE A 112 4.40 3.23 8.82
CA PHE A 112 5.46 4.22 8.76
C PHE A 112 6.74 3.63 9.39
N ALA A 113 7.83 3.60 8.63
CA ALA A 113 9.14 3.12 9.05
C ALA A 113 10.08 4.32 9.21
N ALA A 114 11.02 4.22 10.13
CA ALA A 114 12.01 5.26 10.42
C ALA A 114 12.75 5.66 9.13
N GLY A 115 12.83 6.97 8.89
CA GLY A 115 13.44 7.54 7.67
C GLY A 115 12.51 7.63 6.47
N GLY A 116 11.24 7.25 6.58
CA GLY A 116 10.23 7.51 5.56
C GLY A 116 9.97 9.01 5.37
N GLN A 117 9.83 9.43 4.11
CA GLN A 117 9.62 10.83 3.72
C GLN A 117 8.20 11.03 3.17
N THR A 118 7.54 12.09 3.65
CA THR A 118 6.26 12.59 3.11
C THR A 118 6.49 13.90 2.35
N VAL A 119 5.52 14.27 1.51
CA VAL A 119 5.50 15.56 0.82
C VAL A 119 4.30 16.36 1.33
N GLU A 120 4.45 17.67 1.52
CA GLU A 120 3.35 18.51 1.96
C GLU A 120 2.14 18.39 1.01
N GLY A 121 0.97 18.07 1.57
CA GLY A 121 -0.26 17.91 0.79
C GLY A 121 -0.31 16.62 -0.04
N ASP A 122 0.50 15.60 0.27
CA ASP A 122 0.43 14.25 -0.33
C ASP A 122 -0.79 13.44 0.16
N GLY A 123 -1.45 13.89 1.22
CA GLY A 123 -2.65 13.24 1.77
C GLY A 123 -2.35 12.02 2.63
N VAL A 124 -1.08 11.77 2.99
CA VAL A 124 -0.70 10.74 3.95
C VAL A 124 -1.21 11.16 5.33
N ARG A 125 -1.96 10.27 5.99
CA ARG A 125 -2.42 10.48 7.37
C ARG A 125 -1.35 10.05 8.35
N GLU A 126 -1.04 10.94 9.28
CA GLU A 126 -0.10 10.71 10.38
C GLU A 126 -0.78 9.90 11.50
N LEU A 127 -0.90 8.59 11.29
CA LEU A 127 -1.66 7.75 12.23
C LEU A 127 -0.87 7.42 13.52
N TYR A 128 0.47 7.52 13.52
CA TYR A 128 1.34 7.08 14.63
C TYR A 128 2.74 7.74 14.68
N LEU A 129 2.87 9.02 14.32
CA LEU A 129 4.21 9.64 14.20
C LEU A 129 5.10 9.52 15.45
N GLY A 130 4.54 9.42 16.66
CA GLY A 130 5.34 9.22 17.87
C GLY A 130 5.92 7.80 18.00
N SER A 131 5.07 6.78 17.86
CA SER A 131 5.43 5.40 18.18
C SER A 131 6.05 4.63 17.01
N LEU A 132 5.65 4.92 15.76
CA LEU A 132 6.19 4.28 14.55
C LEU A 132 7.52 4.90 14.08
N ALA A 133 7.90 6.07 14.57
CA ALA A 133 9.21 6.66 14.30
C ALA A 133 10.38 5.75 14.76
N HIS A 134 10.10 4.76 15.61
CA HIS A 134 11.07 3.79 16.13
C HIS A 134 11.14 2.46 15.35
N VAL A 135 10.32 2.27 14.31
CA VAL A 135 10.36 1.05 13.48
C VAL A 135 11.46 1.19 12.43
N SER A 136 12.68 0.77 12.77
CA SER A 136 13.80 0.75 11.84
C SER A 136 13.71 -0.42 10.85
N ALA A 137 14.42 -0.32 9.72
CA ALA A 137 14.52 -1.40 8.74
C ALA A 137 14.98 -2.75 9.33
N GLY A 138 15.72 -2.73 10.44
CA GLY A 138 16.25 -3.93 11.08
C GLY A 138 15.24 -4.81 11.81
N ILE A 139 13.97 -4.39 11.90
CA ILE A 139 12.92 -5.25 12.50
C ILE A 139 12.41 -6.32 11.55
N PHE A 140 12.65 -6.17 10.25
CA PHE A 140 12.06 -7.04 9.26
C PHE A 140 12.89 -8.33 9.10
N PRO A 141 12.24 -9.50 8.97
CA PRO A 141 12.91 -10.78 8.82
C PRO A 141 13.87 -10.82 7.63
N ALA A 142 15.05 -11.40 7.84
CA ALA A 142 16.09 -11.52 6.81
C ALA A 142 15.73 -12.51 5.69
N CYS A 143 14.74 -13.38 5.90
CA CYS A 143 14.29 -14.34 4.89
C CYS A 143 13.51 -13.70 3.75
N PHE A 144 13.10 -12.43 3.87
CA PHE A 144 12.39 -11.75 2.81
C PHE A 144 13.37 -11.27 1.73
N ASP A 145 13.29 -11.86 0.55
CA ASP A 145 14.04 -11.42 -0.64
C ASP A 145 13.63 -10.02 -1.08
N CYS A 146 12.38 -9.64 -0.75
CA CYS A 146 11.86 -8.30 -0.99
C CYS A 146 10.77 -7.96 0.04
N LEU A 147 10.73 -6.70 0.49
CA LEU A 147 9.65 -6.19 1.33
C LEU A 147 9.01 -4.95 0.70
N ALA A 148 7.73 -5.09 0.34
CA ALA A 148 6.92 -4.05 -0.30
C ALA A 148 6.04 -3.33 0.73
N LEU A 149 6.39 -2.08 1.05
CA LEU A 149 5.62 -1.25 1.97
C LEU A 149 4.64 -0.30 1.24
N GLY A 150 3.44 -0.17 1.80
CA GLY A 150 2.44 0.86 1.51
C GLY A 150 2.53 2.04 2.48
N GLN A 151 1.44 2.77 2.75
CA GLN A 151 1.37 3.99 3.57
C GLN A 151 1.92 5.26 2.88
N LEU A 152 3.17 5.25 2.43
CA LEU A 152 3.75 6.43 1.77
C LEU A 152 3.45 6.42 0.27
N HIS A 153 3.03 7.58 -0.25
CA HIS A 153 2.64 7.73 -1.65
C HIS A 153 3.83 8.01 -2.58
N VAL A 154 4.99 8.34 -2.02
CA VAL A 154 6.25 8.57 -2.75
C VAL A 154 7.10 7.30 -2.73
N PRO A 155 7.45 6.71 -3.89
CA PRO A 155 8.30 5.52 -3.94
C PRO A 155 9.74 5.82 -3.49
N GLN A 156 10.21 5.16 -2.45
CA GLN A 156 11.50 5.41 -1.81
C GLN A 156 12.05 4.15 -1.12
N GLN A 157 13.38 4.10 -0.93
CA GLN A 157 14.02 3.07 -0.10
C GLN A 157 13.85 3.43 1.37
N VAL A 158 13.86 2.41 2.23
CA VAL A 158 13.85 2.62 3.68
C VAL A 158 15.22 2.25 4.25
N GLY A 159 15.83 3.16 5.00
CA GLY A 159 17.13 2.91 5.64
C GLY A 159 18.26 2.54 4.68
N GLY A 160 18.19 2.97 3.41
CA GLY A 160 19.19 2.61 2.38
C GLY A 160 19.13 1.17 1.88
N SER A 161 18.13 0.39 2.30
CA SER A 161 17.96 -1.00 1.85
C SER A 161 17.53 -1.09 0.39
N GLU A 162 18.10 -2.03 -0.34
CA GLU A 162 17.70 -2.34 -1.71
C GLU A 162 16.41 -3.18 -1.77
N THR A 163 16.15 -3.98 -0.73
CA THR A 163 15.05 -4.94 -0.67
C THR A 163 13.80 -4.38 0.01
N LEU A 164 13.97 -3.42 0.93
CA LEU A 164 12.88 -2.77 1.67
C LEU A 164 12.52 -1.41 1.08
N ARG A 165 11.31 -1.31 0.50
CA ARG A 165 10.89 -0.09 -0.21
C ARG A 165 9.42 0.23 -0.02
N TYR A 166 9.15 1.53 0.08
CA TYR A 166 7.83 2.06 -0.20
C TYR A 166 7.58 2.05 -1.71
N ARG A 167 6.48 1.45 -2.13
CA ARG A 167 6.11 1.36 -3.56
C ARG A 167 5.44 2.62 -4.09
N GLY A 168 4.91 3.46 -3.20
CA GLY A 168 4.19 4.67 -3.58
C GLY A 168 2.77 4.39 -4.05
N SER A 169 2.04 5.47 -4.34
CA SER A 169 0.71 5.37 -4.94
C SER A 169 0.79 5.27 -6.46
N PRO A 170 -0.08 4.49 -7.12
CA PRO A 170 -0.14 4.42 -8.57
C PRO A 170 -0.77 5.67 -9.20
N LEU A 171 -1.50 6.47 -8.41
CA LEU A 171 -2.17 7.69 -8.83
C LEU A 171 -1.90 8.80 -7.80
N PRO A 172 -1.93 10.10 -8.20
CA PRO A 172 -1.87 11.20 -7.24
C PRO A 172 -3.03 11.15 -6.25
N MET A 173 -2.72 11.09 -4.96
CA MET A 173 -3.70 11.03 -3.86
C MET A 173 -3.93 12.39 -3.20
N GLY A 174 -3.03 13.35 -3.43
CA GLY A 174 -3.11 14.72 -2.93
C GLY A 174 -2.54 15.73 -3.92
N PHE A 175 -2.85 17.02 -3.72
CA PHE A 175 -2.39 18.09 -4.62
C PHE A 175 -0.86 18.26 -4.64
N GLY A 176 -0.19 17.93 -3.53
CA GLY A 176 1.29 17.92 -3.47
C GLY A 176 1.92 16.92 -4.44
N GLU A 177 1.16 15.92 -4.90
CA GLU A 177 1.63 14.88 -5.82
C GLU A 177 1.33 15.19 -7.28
N ALA A 178 0.70 16.33 -7.59
CA ALA A 178 0.21 16.63 -8.94
C ALA A 178 1.29 16.62 -10.02
N ARG A 179 2.54 16.93 -9.66
CA ARG A 179 3.70 16.91 -10.57
C ARG A 179 4.58 15.67 -10.42
N GLN A 180 4.23 14.77 -9.53
CA GLN A 180 5.04 13.58 -9.26
C GLN A 180 4.86 12.54 -10.36
N ALA A 181 5.98 12.00 -10.87
CA ALA A 181 5.93 10.82 -11.71
C ALA A 181 5.50 9.61 -10.88
N LYS A 182 4.33 9.06 -11.22
CA LYS A 182 3.82 7.82 -10.62
C LYS A 182 4.37 6.62 -11.37
N SER A 183 4.64 5.54 -10.65
CA SER A 183 5.21 4.32 -11.21
C SER A 183 4.58 3.08 -10.60
N LEU A 184 4.55 2.01 -11.37
CA LEU A 184 4.40 0.65 -10.87
C LEU A 184 5.80 0.02 -10.76
N CYS A 185 5.99 -0.87 -9.80
CA CYS A 185 7.24 -1.60 -9.65
C CYS A 185 7.05 -3.02 -10.16
N LEU A 186 7.69 -3.35 -11.28
CA LEU A 186 7.85 -4.72 -11.72
C LEU A 186 9.08 -5.30 -11.00
N VAL A 187 8.88 -6.36 -10.22
CA VAL A 187 9.95 -7.10 -9.57
C VAL A 187 10.04 -8.44 -10.27
N GLU A 188 11.16 -8.69 -10.93
CA GLU A 188 11.49 -9.99 -11.52
C GLU A 188 12.39 -10.72 -10.52
N LEU A 189 11.97 -11.91 -10.12
CA LEU A 189 12.72 -12.79 -9.23
C LEU A 189 13.01 -14.06 -10.02
N SER A 190 14.28 -14.36 -10.26
CA SER A 190 14.67 -15.63 -10.87
C SER A 190 15.30 -16.50 -9.78
N GLY A 191 14.56 -17.51 -9.32
CA GLY A 191 15.09 -18.57 -8.48
C GLY A 191 15.84 -19.57 -9.34
N SER A 192 17.11 -19.83 -9.01
CA SER A 192 17.81 -21.04 -9.43
C SER A 192 17.98 -21.90 -8.18
N GLU A 193 17.85 -23.22 -8.31
CA GLU A 193 17.98 -24.18 -7.19
C GLU A 193 19.31 -24.06 -6.41
N ALA A 194 20.29 -23.30 -6.91
CA ALA A 194 21.64 -23.18 -6.36
C ALA A 194 22.07 -21.75 -5.98
N SER A 195 21.22 -20.72 -6.08
CA SER A 195 21.67 -19.33 -5.88
C SER A 195 20.61 -18.37 -5.36
N ASP A 196 21.09 -17.34 -4.66
CA ASP A 196 20.35 -16.13 -4.22
C ASP A 196 19.50 -15.61 -5.40
N PRO A 197 18.17 -15.43 -5.24
CA PRO A 197 17.30 -15.09 -6.36
C PRO A 197 17.74 -13.77 -6.98
N ALA A 198 18.11 -13.82 -8.27
CA ALA A 198 18.47 -12.60 -8.96
C ALA A 198 17.23 -11.71 -9.08
N ARG A 199 17.37 -10.46 -8.59
CA ARG A 199 16.28 -9.50 -8.51
C ARG A 199 16.51 -8.36 -9.49
N ARG A 200 15.53 -8.13 -10.36
CA ARG A 200 15.48 -6.95 -11.22
C ARG A 200 14.24 -6.14 -10.93
N GLU A 201 14.43 -4.88 -10.54
CA GLU A 201 13.33 -3.94 -10.37
C GLU A 201 13.25 -2.99 -11.57
N THR A 202 12.07 -2.91 -12.19
CA THR A 202 11.79 -1.94 -13.24
C THR A 202 10.64 -1.03 -12.81
N ARG A 203 10.87 0.29 -12.85
CA ARG A 203 9.79 1.27 -12.71
C ARG A 203 9.04 1.39 -14.03
N LEU A 204 7.82 0.89 -14.05
CA LEU A 204 6.90 1.09 -15.16
C LEU A 204 6.14 2.40 -14.96
N PRO A 205 5.86 3.17 -16.03
CA PRO A 205 5.03 4.37 -15.92
C PRO A 205 3.63 3.96 -15.45
N ALA A 206 3.10 4.66 -14.44
CA ALA A 206 1.72 4.42 -14.04
C ALA A 206 0.75 4.90 -15.13
N PRO A 207 -0.42 4.26 -15.29
CA PRO A 207 -1.42 4.67 -16.26
C PRO A 207 -1.79 6.14 -16.05
N ARG A 208 -1.62 6.97 -17.08
CA ARG A 208 -2.13 8.34 -17.07
C ARG A 208 -3.62 8.29 -17.34
N ALA A 209 -4.42 8.92 -16.48
CA ALA A 209 -5.81 9.20 -16.82
C ALA A 209 -5.80 9.99 -18.15
N SER A 210 -6.38 9.41 -19.20
CA SER A 210 -6.60 10.13 -20.44
C SER A 210 -7.63 11.22 -20.13
N HIS A 211 -7.17 12.47 -20.02
CA HIS A 211 -8.07 13.61 -20.03
C HIS A 211 -8.79 13.64 -21.38
N ARG A 212 -9.92 12.94 -21.50
CA ARG A 212 -10.96 13.34 -22.45
C ARG A 212 -11.40 14.71 -21.98
N GLY A 213 -10.88 15.74 -22.64
CA GLY A 213 -11.01 17.12 -22.23
C GLY A 213 -12.45 17.48 -21.88
N LEU A 214 -12.71 17.69 -20.59
CA LEU A 214 -13.74 18.63 -20.18
C LEU A 214 -13.24 19.99 -20.65
N ARG A 215 -13.65 20.39 -21.86
CA ARG A 215 -13.57 21.79 -22.29
C ARG A 215 -14.30 22.58 -21.22
N ALA A 216 -13.56 23.36 -20.43
CA ALA A 216 -14.15 24.46 -19.70
C ALA A 216 -14.93 25.28 -20.72
N GLY A 217 -16.25 25.34 -20.57
CA GLY A 217 -17.11 26.17 -21.39
C GLY A 217 -16.56 27.60 -21.32
N ASN A 218 -16.17 28.13 -22.47
CA ASN A 218 -15.78 29.53 -22.63
C ASN A 218 -16.97 30.39 -22.14
N PRO A 219 -16.82 31.27 -21.12
CA PRO A 219 -17.87 32.19 -20.75
C PRO A 219 -17.87 33.34 -21.76
N ALA A 220 -18.34 33.06 -22.98
CA ALA A 220 -18.58 34.09 -23.98
C ALA A 220 -20.01 34.59 -23.84
N GLY A 221 -20.17 35.88 -23.53
CA GLY A 221 -21.43 36.59 -23.75
C GLY A 221 -21.77 37.63 -22.69
N GLN A 222 -20.95 38.67 -22.52
CA GLN A 222 -21.50 39.94 -22.06
C GLN A 222 -22.42 40.48 -23.16
N GLU A 223 -23.73 40.26 -23.04
CA GLU A 223 -24.73 40.99 -23.81
C GLU A 223 -24.76 42.45 -23.32
N GLN A 224 -24.27 43.36 -24.15
CA GLN A 224 -24.59 44.79 -24.02
C GLN A 224 -26.06 45.01 -24.43
N PRO A 225 -26.88 45.73 -23.64
CA PRO A 225 -28.24 46.05 -24.04
C PRO A 225 -28.23 47.08 -25.18
N ARG A 226 -28.61 46.65 -26.38
CA ARG A 226 -28.87 47.57 -27.51
C ARG A 226 -30.12 48.40 -27.22
N GLY A 227 -29.92 49.70 -27.03
CA GLY A 227 -31.00 50.68 -26.94
C GLY A 227 -31.89 50.66 -28.19
N ARG A 228 -33.20 50.49 -28.00
CA ARG A 228 -34.20 50.64 -29.07
C ARG A 228 -34.45 52.12 -29.35
N ALA A 229 -33.95 52.61 -30.47
CA ALA A 229 -34.45 53.83 -31.10
C ALA A 229 -35.87 53.56 -31.65
N ARG A 230 -36.82 54.43 -31.30
CA ARG A 230 -38.18 54.45 -31.87
C ARG A 230 -38.16 55.18 -33.22
N PRO A 231 -38.79 54.66 -34.28
CA PRO A 231 -39.31 55.48 -35.35
C PRO A 231 -40.81 55.69 -35.15
N GLY A 232 -41.22 56.96 -35.18
CA GLY A 232 -42.63 57.34 -35.19
C GLY A 232 -43.32 56.96 -36.50
N THR A 233 -44.62 56.70 -36.42
CA THR A 233 -45.52 56.79 -37.57
C THR A 233 -46.83 57.46 -37.13
N ASN A 234 -47.24 58.43 -37.95
CA ASN A 234 -48.49 59.18 -37.89
C ASN A 234 -49.69 58.29 -38.20
N GLY A 235 -50.83 58.59 -37.57
CA GLY A 235 -52.15 58.09 -37.95
C GLY A 235 -53.25 58.94 -37.33
N ARG A 236 -53.80 59.83 -38.17
CA ARG A 236 -55.08 60.58 -38.13
C ARG A 236 -55.92 60.60 -36.85
#